data_AF-A0A4T0VI19-F1
#
_entry.id   AF-A0A4T0VI19-F1
#
_cell.length_a   1.000
_cell.length_b   1.000
_cell.length_c   1.000
_cell.angle_alpha   90.00
_cell.angle_beta   90.00
_cell.angle_gamma   90.00
#
_symmetry.space_group_name_H-M   'P 1'
#
loop_
_entity.id
_entity.type
_entity.pdbx_description
1 polymer ?
#
loop_
_entity_poly.entity_id
_entity_poly.type
_entity_poly.pdbx_seq_one_letter_code
_entity_poly.pdbx_strand_id
1 'polypeptide(L)'
;MAIHYLILLSRQGKVRLAKWFTTLSPREKAKIVKDVSQLVLARRTRMCNFLEYKDSKIVYRRYASLFFIAGAASDDNELITLEIIHRYVEQMDKYYGNVCELDIIFSFTKAYYILDELLLAGELQESSKKNVLRCISQQDSLEDMEVEDEVTKIM
;
A
#
# COMPACT_ATOMS: atom_id res chain seq x y z
N MET A 1 -15.67 -7.18 2.75
CA MET A 1 -14.44 -6.38 2.71
C MET A 1 -13.74 -6.75 1.44
N ALA A 2 -13.63 -5.81 0.52
CA ALA A 2 -13.09 -6.07 -0.81
C ALA A 2 -11.62 -6.45 -0.79
N ILE A 3 -10.82 -5.70 -0.01
CA ILE A 3 -9.38 -5.90 0.12
C ILE A 3 -9.04 -6.36 1.55
N HIS A 4 -8.46 -7.54 1.69
CA HIS A 4 -8.03 -8.11 2.96
C HIS A 4 -6.69 -7.53 3.44
N TYR A 5 -5.76 -7.30 2.52
CA TYR A 5 -4.43 -6.76 2.81
C TYR A 5 -3.79 -6.13 1.58
N LEU A 6 -2.85 -5.21 1.80
CA LEU A 6 -2.00 -4.62 0.77
C LEU A 6 -0.54 -4.69 1.23
N ILE A 7 0.33 -5.27 0.40
CA ILE A 7 1.73 -5.55 0.69
C ILE A 7 2.61 -4.97 -0.41
N LEU A 8 3.65 -4.24 -0.02
CA LEU A 8 4.73 -3.82 -0.90
C LEU A 8 5.94 -4.72 -0.63
N LEU A 9 6.44 -5.32 -1.70
CA LEU A 9 7.55 -6.27 -1.65
C LEU A 9 8.65 -5.81 -2.61
N SER A 10 9.90 -5.81 -2.15
CA SER A 10 11.04 -5.60 -3.05
C SER A 10 11.30 -6.82 -3.93
N ARG A 11 12.08 -6.64 -5.00
CA ARG A 11 12.57 -7.74 -5.83
C ARG A 11 13.36 -8.81 -5.04
N GLN A 12 13.94 -8.45 -3.89
CA GLN A 12 14.65 -9.37 -3.01
C GLN A 12 13.73 -10.10 -2.01
N GLY A 13 12.42 -9.84 -2.05
CA GLY A 13 11.46 -10.41 -1.09
C GLY A 13 11.43 -9.70 0.26
N LYS A 14 11.99 -8.49 0.36
CA LYS A 14 11.89 -7.68 1.59
C LYS A 14 10.58 -6.92 1.58
N VAL A 15 9.79 -7.06 2.65
CA VAL A 15 8.54 -6.30 2.83
C VAL A 15 8.88 -4.85 3.15
N ARG A 16 8.26 -3.91 2.44
CA ARG A 16 8.39 -2.46 2.65
C ARG A 16 7.20 -1.87 3.38
N LEU A 17 6.01 -2.41 3.09
CA LEU A 17 4.76 -2.01 3.72
C LEU A 17 3.84 -3.24 3.75
N ALA A 18 3.08 -3.41 4.83
CA ALA A 18 2.06 -4.46 4.93
C ALA A 18 0.88 -3.96 5.77
N LYS A 19 -0.17 -3.49 5.08
CA LYS A 19 -1.44 -3.10 5.70
C LYS A 19 -2.39 -4.29 5.70
N TRP A 20 -3.00 -4.56 6.85
CA TRP A 20 -3.98 -5.61 7.04
C TRP A 20 -5.31 -4.98 7.40
N PHE A 21 -6.35 -5.25 6.61
CA PHE A 21 -7.71 -4.77 6.87
C PHE A 21 -8.55 -5.82 7.60
N THR A 22 -8.12 -7.08 7.57
CA THR A 22 -8.72 -8.17 8.34
C THR A 22 -7.90 -8.50 9.59
N THR A 23 -8.59 -8.86 10.66
CA THR A 23 -7.98 -9.31 11.91
C THR A 23 -7.47 -10.73 11.77
N LEU A 24 -6.15 -10.89 11.69
CA LEU A 24 -5.45 -12.17 11.55
C LEU A 24 -4.38 -12.31 12.64
N SER A 25 -4.09 -13.56 13.03
CA SER A 25 -2.99 -13.82 13.96
C SER A 25 -1.62 -13.49 13.32
N PRO A 26 -0.60 -13.14 14.10
CA PRO A 26 0.75 -12.89 13.56
C PRO A 26 1.31 -14.08 12.77
N ARG A 27 0.97 -15.31 13.19
CA ARG A 27 1.37 -16.55 12.50
C ARG A 27 0.75 -16.64 11.10
N GLU A 28 -0.52 -16.30 10.97
CA GLU A 28 -1.20 -16.30 9.66
C GLU A 28 -0.67 -15.19 8.76
N LYS A 29 -0.46 -13.98 9.31
CA LYS A 29 0.15 -12.87 8.56
C LYS A 29 1.51 -13.26 7.99
N ALA A 30 2.37 -13.86 8.81
CA ALA A 30 3.70 -14.32 8.38
C ALA A 30 3.60 -15.42 7.31
N LYS A 31 2.64 -16.35 7.43
CA LYS A 31 2.40 -17.40 6.44
C LYS A 31 1.95 -16.80 5.11
N ILE A 32 0.98 -15.89 5.12
CA ILE A 32 0.47 -15.22 3.92
C ILE A 32 1.61 -14.45 3.23
N VAL A 33 2.37 -13.63 3.97
CA VAL A 33 3.51 -12.89 3.42
C VAL A 33 4.49 -13.83 2.72
N LYS A 34 4.84 -14.97 3.36
CA LYS A 34 5.75 -15.96 2.78
C LYS A 34 5.20 -16.57 1.50
N ASP A 35 3.98 -17.10 1.54
CA ASP A 35 3.35 -17.80 0.41
C ASP A 35 3.16 -16.85 -0.78
N VAL A 36 2.59 -15.68 -0.53
CA VAL A 36 2.31 -14.65 -1.56
C VAL A 36 3.61 -14.13 -2.18
N SER A 37 4.65 -13.90 -1.38
CA SER A 37 5.95 -13.46 -1.89
C SER A 37 6.56 -14.49 -2.85
N GLN A 38 6.51 -15.78 -2.48
CA GLN A 38 7.01 -16.85 -3.34
C GLN A 38 6.22 -16.95 -4.66
N LEU A 39 4.89 -16.87 -4.59
CA LEU A 39 4.02 -16.93 -5.76
C LEU A 39 4.25 -15.76 -6.72
N VAL A 40 4.39 -14.53 -6.21
CA VAL A 40 4.54 -13.33 -7.04
C VAL A 40 5.95 -13.21 -7.62
N LEU A 41 7.01 -13.47 -6.82
CA LEU A 41 8.40 -13.32 -7.27
C LEU A 41 8.82 -14.36 -8.31
N ALA A 42 8.17 -15.54 -8.33
CA ALA A 42 8.45 -16.58 -9.32
C ALA A 42 7.88 -16.27 -10.72
N ARG A 43 7.04 -15.24 -10.87
CA ARG A 43 6.33 -14.95 -12.13
C ARG A 43 7.14 -14.13 -13.13
N ARG A 44 6.90 -14.41 -14.41
CA ARG A 44 7.47 -13.65 -15.54
C ARG A 44 6.61 -12.43 -15.87
N THR A 45 7.19 -11.42 -16.50
CA THR A 45 6.55 -10.11 -16.75
C THR A 45 5.31 -10.14 -17.64
N ARG A 46 5.13 -11.16 -18.49
CA ARG A 46 3.97 -11.29 -19.40
C ARG A 46 2.85 -12.17 -18.83
N MET A 47 2.97 -12.63 -17.59
CA MET A 47 1.94 -13.43 -16.95
C MET A 47 0.81 -12.54 -16.41
N CYS A 48 -0.36 -13.15 -16.21
CA CYS A 48 -1.53 -12.46 -15.67
C CYS A 48 -1.24 -11.84 -14.30
N ASN A 49 -1.84 -10.69 -14.02
CA ASN A 49 -1.75 -9.96 -12.76
C ASN A 49 -2.59 -10.56 -11.63
N PHE A 50 -3.38 -11.59 -11.93
CA PHE A 50 -4.30 -12.24 -10.99
C PHE A 50 -3.85 -13.67 -10.71
N LEU A 51 -3.96 -14.08 -9.45
CA LEU A 51 -3.79 -15.46 -9.02
C LEU A 51 -4.91 -15.87 -8.07
N GLU A 52 -5.29 -17.14 -8.11
CA GLU A 52 -6.09 -17.74 -7.04
C GLU A 52 -5.19 -18.12 -5.86
N TYR A 53 -5.65 -17.83 -4.65
CA TYR A 53 -4.95 -18.19 -3.41
C TYR A 53 -5.97 -18.53 -2.32
N LYS A 54 -6.17 -19.84 -2.11
CA LYS A 54 -7.21 -20.37 -1.21
C LYS A 54 -8.58 -19.79 -1.60
N ASP A 55 -9.36 -19.31 -0.64
CA ASP A 55 -10.68 -18.71 -0.84
C ASP A 55 -10.61 -17.21 -1.20
N SER A 56 -9.46 -16.75 -1.70
CA SER A 56 -9.20 -15.35 -2.06
C SER A 56 -8.44 -15.25 -3.37
N LYS A 57 -8.35 -14.04 -3.91
CA LYS A 57 -7.57 -13.72 -5.10
C LYS A 57 -6.41 -12.81 -4.75
N ILE A 58 -5.27 -13.00 -5.40
CA ILE A 58 -4.12 -12.10 -5.32
C ILE A 58 -4.13 -11.25 -6.59
N VAL A 59 -4.16 -9.95 -6.42
CA VAL A 59 -3.98 -8.96 -7.48
C VAL A 59 -2.64 -8.29 -7.27
N TYR A 60 -1.75 -8.34 -8.26
CA TYR A 60 -0.43 -7.73 -8.13
C TYR A 60 -0.02 -6.93 -9.35
N ARG A 61 0.80 -5.90 -9.13
CA ARG A 61 1.45 -5.14 -10.21
C ARG A 61 2.86 -4.75 -9.81
N ARG A 62 3.78 -4.85 -10.76
CA ARG A 62 5.18 -4.46 -10.57
C ARG A 62 5.40 -3.04 -11.06
N TYR A 63 6.00 -2.20 -10.22
CA TYR A 63 6.50 -0.86 -10.55
C TYR A 63 7.98 -0.80 -10.21
N ALA A 64 8.84 -0.61 -11.22
CA ALA A 64 10.30 -0.65 -11.08
C ALA A 64 10.82 -1.91 -10.32
N SER A 65 11.38 -1.73 -9.12
CA SER A 65 11.89 -2.80 -8.25
C SER A 65 10.86 -3.32 -7.24
N LEU A 66 9.68 -2.70 -7.15
CA LEU A 66 8.66 -3.01 -6.17
C LEU A 66 7.48 -3.79 -6.79
N PHE A 67 6.95 -4.72 -6.00
CA PHE A 67 5.73 -5.44 -6.27
C PHE A 67 4.66 -4.95 -5.28
N PHE A 68 3.54 -4.49 -5.82
CA PHE A 68 2.37 -4.10 -5.06
C PHE A 68 1.38 -5.24 -5.17
N ILE A 69 0.95 -5.75 -4.03
CA ILE A 69 0.18 -6.98 -3.94
C ILE A 69 -1.02 -6.74 -3.02
N ALA A 70 -2.22 -6.96 -3.53
CA ALA A 70 -3.47 -6.91 -2.78
C ALA A 70 -4.08 -8.31 -2.71
N GLY A 71 -4.55 -8.69 -1.52
CA GLY A 71 -5.44 -9.84 -1.36
C GLY A 71 -6.88 -9.36 -1.45
N ALA A 72 -7.62 -9.80 -2.47
CA ALA A 72 -9.01 -9.45 -2.70
C ALA A 72 -9.95 -10.64 -2.42
N ALA A 73 -11.21 -10.34 -2.12
CA ALA A 73 -12.25 -11.36 -2.02
C ALA A 73 -12.46 -12.09 -3.37
N SER A 74 -12.97 -13.31 -3.33
CA SER A 74 -13.10 -14.17 -4.52
C SER A 74 -14.23 -13.72 -5.45
N ASP A 75 -15.21 -12.98 -4.94
CA ASP A 75 -16.33 -12.40 -5.68
C ASP A 75 -16.05 -10.98 -6.20
N ASP A 76 -14.90 -10.40 -5.84
CA ASP A 76 -14.58 -9.02 -6.17
C ASP A 76 -13.94 -8.84 -7.55
N ASN A 77 -14.02 -7.59 -8.05
CA ASN A 77 -13.49 -7.23 -9.36
C ASN A 77 -11.97 -6.97 -9.28
N GLU A 78 -11.20 -7.80 -9.96
CA GLU A 78 -9.75 -7.75 -9.94
C GLU A 78 -9.18 -6.54 -10.69
N LEU A 79 -9.89 -6.05 -11.71
CA LEU A 79 -9.48 -4.86 -12.48
C LEU A 79 -9.62 -3.60 -11.63
N ILE A 80 -10.68 -3.50 -10.83
CA ILE A 80 -10.87 -2.38 -9.90
C ILE A 80 -9.76 -2.40 -8.84
N THR A 81 -9.45 -3.57 -8.26
CA THR A 81 -8.33 -3.71 -7.31
C THR A 81 -6.99 -3.32 -7.95
N LEU A 82 -6.77 -3.70 -9.21
CA LEU A 82 -5.55 -3.33 -9.95
C LEU A 82 -5.45 -1.81 -10.17
N GLU A 83 -6.58 -1.15 -10.43
CA GLU A 83 -6.67 0.30 -10.57
C GLU A 83 -6.46 1.02 -9.22
N ILE A 84 -6.95 0.46 -8.11
CA ILE A 84 -6.66 0.97 -6.75
C ILE A 84 -5.15 0.96 -6.48
N ILE A 85 -4.47 -0.15 -6.81
CA ILE A 85 -3.00 -0.23 -6.71
C ILE A 85 -2.34 0.86 -7.56
N HIS A 86 -2.83 1.11 -8.78
CA HIS A 86 -2.29 2.15 -9.64
C HIS A 86 -2.51 3.55 -9.05
N ARG A 87 -3.72 3.81 -8.55
CA ARG A 87 -4.09 5.07 -7.88
C ARG A 87 -3.17 5.39 -6.72
N TYR A 88 -2.87 4.38 -5.89
CA TYR A 88 -1.96 4.51 -4.76
C TYR A 88 -0.55 4.90 -5.21
N VAL A 89 -0.01 4.23 -6.23
CA VAL A 89 1.31 4.56 -6.77
C VAL A 89 1.35 5.98 -7.34
N GLU A 90 0.32 6.42 -8.04
CA GLU A 90 0.24 7.80 -8.55
C GLU A 90 0.16 8.85 -7.42
N GLN A 91 -0.51 8.54 -6.30
CA GLN A 91 -0.53 9.44 -5.15
C GLN A 91 0.85 9.56 -4.52
N MET A 92 1.53 8.42 -4.33
CA MET A 92 2.91 8.42 -3.82
C MET A 92 3.85 9.17 -4.76
N ASP A 93 3.78 8.92 -6.07
CA ASP A 93 4.66 9.57 -7.05
C ASP A 93 4.52 11.09 -7.04
N LYS A 94 3.28 11.58 -6.89
CA LYS A 94 2.99 13.00 -6.80
C LYS A 94 3.36 13.61 -5.44
N TYR A 95 3.26 12.84 -4.36
CA TYR A 95 3.65 13.29 -3.02
C TYR A 95 5.17 13.38 -2.87
N TYR A 96 5.91 12.33 -3.24
CA TYR A 96 7.37 12.27 -3.10
C TYR A 96 8.12 13.01 -4.22
N GLY A 97 7.49 13.23 -5.37
CA GLY A 97 8.13 13.90 -6.52
C GLY A 97 9.14 12.99 -7.23
N ASN A 98 8.63 12.01 -7.98
CA ASN A 98 9.37 10.86 -8.55
C ASN A 98 9.72 9.81 -7.50
N VAL A 99 8.70 9.07 -7.04
CA VAL A 99 8.86 8.11 -5.95
C VAL A 99 9.84 7.00 -6.29
N CYS A 100 10.75 6.70 -5.36
CA CYS A 100 11.62 5.54 -5.40
C CYS A 100 11.43 4.62 -4.19
N GLU A 101 11.99 3.41 -4.26
CA GLU A 101 11.91 2.44 -3.16
C GLU A 101 12.55 2.98 -1.86
N LEU A 102 13.58 3.82 -1.96
CA LEU A 102 14.25 4.38 -0.79
C LEU A 102 13.34 5.39 -0.05
N ASP A 103 12.55 6.18 -0.77
CA ASP A 103 11.62 7.14 -0.15
C ASP A 103 10.59 6.42 0.73
N ILE A 104 10.09 5.28 0.25
CA ILE A 104 9.15 4.43 1.01
C ILE A 104 9.85 3.80 2.22
N ILE A 105 11.15 3.48 2.14
CA ILE A 105 11.90 2.90 3.26
C ILE A 105 12.18 3.94 4.35
N PHE A 106 12.62 5.15 3.96
CA PHE A 106 12.97 6.20 4.90
C PHE A 106 11.74 6.89 5.49
N SER A 107 10.68 7.06 4.70
CA SER A 107 9.44 7.73 5.09
C SER A 107 8.24 6.79 5.00
N PHE A 108 8.37 5.58 5.55
CA PHE A 108 7.31 4.55 5.50
C PHE A 108 6.02 5.00 6.16
N THR A 109 6.09 5.85 7.21
CA THR A 109 4.92 6.38 7.90
C THR A 109 4.04 7.20 6.96
N LYS A 110 4.64 8.06 6.13
CA LYS A 110 3.91 8.86 5.12
C LYS A 110 3.26 7.96 4.08
N ALA A 111 3.90 6.86 3.68
CA ALA A 111 3.29 5.87 2.79
C ALA A 111 2.02 5.24 3.42
N TYR A 112 2.05 4.93 4.73
CA TYR A 112 0.84 4.48 5.44
C TYR A 112 -0.25 5.56 5.49
N TYR A 113 0.10 6.83 5.72
CA TYR A 113 -0.90 7.91 5.73
C TYR A 113 -1.55 8.10 4.37
N ILE A 114 -0.77 8.08 3.28
CA ILE A 114 -1.31 8.14 1.92
C ILE A 114 -2.25 6.96 1.66
N LEU A 115 -1.87 5.77 2.13
CA LEU A 115 -2.69 4.56 1.99
C LEU A 115 -3.99 4.67 2.76
N ASP A 116 -3.95 5.21 3.98
CA ASP A 116 -5.12 5.33 4.86
C ASP A 116 -6.11 6.41 4.39
N GLU A 117 -5.64 7.48 3.72
CA GLU A 117 -6.53 8.43 3.03
C GLU A 117 -7.20 7.83 1.79
N LEU A 118 -6.58 6.83 1.16
CA LEU A 118 -7.13 6.17 -0.02
C LEU A 118 -8.06 5.01 0.34
N LEU A 119 -7.66 4.17 1.29
CA LEU A 119 -8.33 2.93 1.67
C LEU A 119 -8.63 2.90 3.16
N LEU A 120 -9.88 2.60 3.49
CA LEU A 120 -10.32 2.40 4.85
C LEU A 120 -11.17 1.15 4.96
N ALA A 121 -10.92 0.34 5.99
CA ALA A 121 -11.62 -0.93 6.22
C ALA A 121 -11.65 -1.87 5.00
N GLY A 122 -10.61 -1.82 4.16
CA GLY A 122 -10.51 -2.67 2.96
C GLY A 122 -11.37 -2.20 1.78
N GLU A 123 -11.91 -0.98 1.82
CA GLU A 123 -12.72 -0.37 0.78
C GLU A 123 -12.11 0.97 0.33
N LEU A 124 -12.46 1.41 -0.89
CA LEU A 124 -12.05 2.72 -1.40
C LEU A 124 -12.81 3.85 -0.68
N GLN A 125 -12.07 4.70 0.05
CA GLN A 125 -12.63 5.84 0.76
C GLN A 125 -12.74 7.07 -0.14
N GLU A 126 -11.63 7.46 -0.79
CA GLU A 126 -11.56 8.67 -1.61
C GLU A 126 -11.05 8.31 -3.00
N SER A 127 -11.82 8.68 -4.03
CA SER A 127 -11.50 8.40 -5.43
C SER A 127 -10.76 9.55 -6.11
N SER A 128 -10.89 10.77 -5.57
CA SER A 128 -10.28 11.98 -6.09
C SER A 128 -8.82 12.09 -5.66
N LYS A 129 -7.90 11.99 -6.64
CA LYS A 129 -6.46 12.23 -6.46
C LYS A 129 -6.16 13.58 -5.80
N LYS A 130 -6.97 14.61 -6.12
CA LYS A 130 -6.76 15.95 -5.59
C LYS A 130 -7.12 16.04 -4.11
N ASN A 131 -8.16 15.33 -3.69
CA ASN A 131 -8.62 15.37 -2.30
C ASN A 131 -7.64 14.64 -1.38
N VAL A 132 -7.17 13.45 -1.78
CA VAL A 132 -6.18 12.66 -1.03
C VAL A 132 -4.94 13.52 -0.73
N LEU A 133 -4.33 14.11 -1.76
CA LEU A 133 -3.15 14.96 -1.58
C LEU A 133 -3.43 16.20 -0.75
N ARG A 134 -4.61 16.81 -0.88
CA ARG A 134 -4.99 17.97 -0.06
C ARG A 134 -5.05 17.60 1.42
N CYS A 135 -5.65 16.46 1.77
CA CYS A 135 -5.73 15.99 3.15
C CYS A 135 -4.34 15.70 3.72
N ILE A 136 -3.48 15.00 2.97
CA ILE A 136 -2.11 14.72 3.40
C ILE A 136 -1.31 16.01 3.62
N SER A 137 -1.40 16.99 2.71
CA SER A 137 -0.69 18.27 2.89
C SER A 137 -1.17 19.04 4.12
N GLN A 138 -2.46 18.96 4.46
CA GLN A 138 -3.00 19.54 5.69
C GLN A 138 -2.48 18.81 6.93
N GLN A 139 -2.40 17.48 6.89
CA GLN A 139 -1.82 16.68 7.97
C GLN A 139 -0.34 17.02 8.19
N ASP A 140 0.45 17.13 7.12
CA ASP A 140 1.85 17.52 7.21
C ASP A 140 2.01 18.91 7.85
N SER A 141 1.16 19.88 7.45
CA SER A 141 1.20 21.23 8.04
C SER A 141 0.86 21.22 9.53
N LEU A 142 -0.08 20.36 9.96
CA LEU A 142 -0.45 20.21 11.37
C LEU A 142 0.69 19.58 12.18
N GLU A 143 1.33 18.54 11.63
CA GLU A 143 2.50 17.89 12.25
C GLU A 143 3.65 18.89 12.43
N ASP A 144 3.94 19.70 11.41
CA ASP A 144 4.99 20.73 11.48
C ASP A 144 4.71 21.78 12.56
N MET A 145 3.45 22.25 12.67
CA MET A 145 3.05 23.20 13.72
C MET A 145 3.19 22.63 15.14
N GLU A 146 2.84 21.35 15.34
CA GLU A 146 2.99 20.69 16.65
C GLU A 146 4.46 20.58 17.06
N VAL A 147 5.35 20.27 16.11
CA VAL A 147 6.80 20.20 16.35
C VAL A 147 7.36 21.58 16.72
N GLU A 148 6.96 22.64 16.01
CA GLU A 148 7.36 24.01 16.34
C GLU A 148 6.91 24.44 17.74
N ASP A 149 5.68 24.10 18.13
CA ASP A 149 5.13 24.38 19.45
C ASP A 149 5.88 23.64 20.58
N GLU A 150 6.30 22.40 20.34
CA GLU A 150 7.11 21.64 21.30
C GLU A 150 8.51 22.24 21.46
N VAL A 151 9.18 22.59 20.36
CA VAL A 151 10.51 23.22 20.41
C VAL A 151 10.43 24.55 21.16
N THR A 152 9.40 25.36 20.90
CA THR A 152 9.22 26.65 21.55
C THR A 152 8.93 26.53 23.05
N LYS A 153 8.34 25.42 23.51
CA LYS A 153 8.11 25.15 24.95
C LYS A 153 9.36 24.65 25.68
N ILE A 154 10.35 24.12 24.97
CA ILE A 154 11.59 23.59 25.54
C ILE A 154 12.68 24.68 25.63
N MET A 155 12.58 25.74 24.83
CA MET A 155 13.41 26.95 24.90
C MET A 155 12.92 27.92 25.97
#